data_AF-A0A7L2ABD9-F1
#
_entry.id   AF-A0A7L2ABD9-F1
#
_cell.length_a   1.000
_cell.length_b   1.000
_cell.length_c   1.000
_cell.angle_alpha   90.00
_cell.angle_beta   90.00
_cell.angle_gamma   90.00
#
_symmetry.space_group_name_H-M   'P 1'
#
loop_
_entity.id
_entity.type
_entity.pdbx_description
1 polymer ?
#
loop_
_entity_poly.entity_id
_entity_poly.type
_entity_poly.pdbx_seq_one_letter_code
_entity_poly.pdbx_strand_id
1 'polypeptide(L)'
;MPLHRFPPRLWAAMRLREGICARLPQHYLASLQDDTPPTPVHWEPHGLRYRRNPRTGARERVQDVPVPVYFPPAADQGLWGGEGWIRGFRYARNDKFSTRLPKTWKPQLFERQFYSEIL
;
A
#
# COMPACT_ATOMS: atom_id res chain seq x y z
N MET A 1 10.18 17.57 -30.50
CA MET A 1 9.44 17.67 -29.23
C MET A 1 10.44 17.98 -28.12
N PRO A 2 10.25 19.02 -27.30
CA PRO A 2 11.13 19.26 -26.17
C PRO A 2 10.93 18.17 -25.11
N LEU A 3 12.04 17.71 -24.51
CA LEU A 3 12.03 16.77 -23.39
C LEU A 3 12.26 17.54 -22.09
N HIS A 4 11.62 17.10 -21.00
CA HIS A 4 11.89 17.67 -19.68
C HIS A 4 13.31 17.32 -19.22
N ARG A 5 13.99 18.27 -18.57
CA ARG A 5 15.31 18.04 -17.93
C ARG A 5 15.23 16.99 -16.82
N PHE A 6 14.12 16.97 -16.10
CA PHE A 6 13.86 16.03 -15.00
C PHE A 6 12.52 15.32 -15.19
N PRO A 7 12.44 14.02 -14.88
CA PRO A 7 11.20 13.25 -15.04
C PRO A 7 10.14 13.71 -14.02
N PRO A 8 8.84 13.74 -14.39
CA PRO A 8 7.76 14.21 -13.52
C PRO A 8 7.69 13.53 -12.14
N ARG A 9 8.07 12.24 -12.06
CA ARG A 9 8.13 11.48 -10.79
C ARG A 9 9.06 12.09 -9.74
N LEU A 10 10.06 12.88 -10.15
CA LEU A 10 11.04 13.49 -9.25
C LEU A 10 10.67 14.90 -8.81
N TRP A 11 9.65 15.53 -9.42
CA TRP A 11 9.32 16.93 -9.14
C TRP A 11 8.91 17.16 -7.67
N ALA A 12 8.19 16.21 -7.06
CA ALA A 12 7.83 16.29 -5.64
C ALA A 12 9.09 16.29 -4.74
N ALA A 13 10.05 15.41 -4.99
CA ALA A 13 11.31 15.37 -4.26
C ALA A 13 12.17 16.63 -4.49
N MET A 14 12.13 17.21 -5.69
CA MET A 14 12.84 18.47 -5.98
C MET A 14 12.27 19.64 -5.20
N ARG A 15 10.94 19.71 -5.04
CA ARG A 15 10.29 20.74 -4.22
C ARG A 15 10.73 20.69 -2.76
N LEU A 16 11.09 19.52 -2.23
CA LEU A 16 11.61 19.39 -0.86
C LEU A 16 13.03 19.94 -0.69
N ARG A 17 13.80 20.05 -1.79
CA ARG A 17 15.20 20.52 -1.78
C ARG A 17 15.35 22.02 -2.01
N GLU A 18 14.26 22.72 -2.30
CA GLU A 18 14.28 24.14 -2.64
C GLU A 18 13.34 24.96 -1.73
N GLY A 19 13.53 26.27 -1.71
CA GLY A 19 12.63 27.22 -1.05
C GLY A 19 12.50 27.00 0.46
N ILE A 20 11.25 27.05 0.95
CA ILE A 20 10.95 26.90 2.38
C ILE A 20 11.09 25.45 2.87
N CYS A 21 10.82 24.47 2.02
CA CYS A 21 10.90 23.06 2.38
C CYS A 21 12.35 22.63 2.70
N ALA A 22 13.33 23.24 2.04
CA ALA A 22 14.75 23.01 2.31
C ALA A 22 15.20 23.42 3.71
N ARG A 23 14.43 24.28 4.39
CA ARG A 23 14.71 24.75 5.77
C ARG A 23 14.07 23.88 6.84
N LEU A 24 13.33 22.84 6.45
CA LEU A 24 12.72 21.92 7.41
C LEU A 24 13.80 21.10 8.13
N PRO A 25 13.54 20.67 9.38
CA PRO A 25 14.47 19.83 10.12
C PRO A 25 14.81 18.54 9.36
N GLN A 26 16.09 18.17 9.40
CA GLN A 26 16.59 17.02 8.65
C GLN A 26 15.91 15.70 9.05
N HIS A 27 15.62 15.51 10.34
CA HIS A 27 14.98 14.28 10.83
C HIS A 27 13.55 14.11 10.27
N TYR A 28 12.82 15.21 10.09
CA TYR A 28 11.48 15.19 9.50
C TYR A 28 11.52 14.93 7.99
N LEU A 29 12.48 15.55 7.28
CA LEU A 29 12.69 15.28 5.86
C LEU A 29 13.09 13.82 5.60
N ALA A 30 13.88 13.21 6.50
CA ALA A 30 14.24 11.80 6.44
C ALA A 30 13.01 10.90 6.62
N SER A 31 12.13 11.19 7.59
CA SER A 31 10.90 10.40 7.78
C SER A 31 9.92 10.52 6.62
N LEU A 32 9.87 11.66 5.92
CA LEU A 32 9.02 11.82 4.72
C LEU A 32 9.52 11.02 3.51
N GLN A 33 10.81 10.67 3.50
CA GLN A 33 11.44 9.89 2.42
C GLN A 33 11.49 8.39 2.74
N ASP A 34 10.98 7.99 3.91
CA ASP A 34 10.90 6.59 4.29
C ASP A 34 9.92 5.84 3.37
N ASP A 35 10.44 4.86 2.64
CA ASP A 35 9.68 3.99 1.71
C ASP A 35 9.60 2.56 2.27
N THR A 36 9.70 2.42 3.60
CA THR A 36 9.55 1.13 4.28
C THR A 36 8.16 0.54 3.97
N PRO A 37 8.09 -0.69 3.46
CA PRO A 37 6.82 -1.29 3.09
C PRO A 37 5.96 -1.54 4.34
N PRO A 38 4.64 -1.32 4.26
CA PRO A 38 3.74 -1.56 5.37
C PRO A 38 3.61 -3.06 5.67
N THR A 39 3.22 -3.38 6.91
CA THR A 39 2.89 -4.75 7.32
C THR A 39 1.75 -5.31 6.47
N PRO A 40 1.83 -6.58 6.01
CA PRO A 40 0.76 -7.23 5.27
C PRO A 40 -0.53 -7.38 6.12
N VAL A 41 -1.65 -6.86 5.61
CA VAL A 41 -2.98 -6.95 6.25
C VAL A 41 -3.95 -7.77 5.40
N HIS A 42 -4.09 -7.43 4.11
CA HIS A 42 -5.08 -8.02 3.20
C HIS A 42 -4.54 -9.15 2.31
N TRP A 43 -3.32 -9.61 2.59
CA TRP A 43 -2.62 -10.64 1.82
C TRP A 43 -1.62 -11.35 2.70
N GLU A 44 -1.28 -12.59 2.34
CA GLU A 44 -0.33 -13.41 3.09
C GLU A 44 1.04 -13.38 2.39
N PRO A 45 2.12 -13.02 3.10
CA PRO A 45 3.46 -13.03 2.53
C PRO A 45 3.97 -14.45 2.31
N HIS A 46 4.77 -14.63 1.26
CA HIS A 46 5.31 -15.94 0.92
C HIS A 46 6.32 -16.47 1.96
N GLY A 47 7.00 -15.58 2.71
CA GLY A 47 8.00 -15.95 3.72
C GLY A 47 9.31 -16.52 3.15
N LEU A 48 9.43 -16.64 1.83
CA LEU A 48 10.56 -17.25 1.12
C LEU A 48 10.85 -16.52 -0.20
N ARG A 49 12.13 -16.42 -0.54
CA ARG A 49 12.57 -15.73 -1.77
C ARG A 49 12.49 -16.60 -3.03
N TYR A 50 12.51 -17.92 -2.87
CA TYR A 50 12.50 -18.87 -3.97
C TYR A 50 11.60 -20.05 -3.66
N ARG A 51 10.78 -20.43 -4.64
CA ARG A 51 9.93 -21.62 -4.58
C ARG A 51 10.29 -22.57 -5.71
N ARG A 52 10.20 -23.87 -5.46
CA ARG A 52 10.28 -24.86 -6.53
C ARG A 52 8.94 -24.91 -7.26
N ASN A 53 8.94 -24.76 -8.58
CA ASN A 53 7.72 -24.89 -9.36
C ASN A 53 7.21 -26.34 -9.28
N PRO A 54 5.96 -26.58 -8.86
CA PRO A 54 5.44 -27.92 -8.67
C PRO A 54 5.30 -28.72 -9.98
N ARG A 55 5.22 -28.05 -11.14
CA ARG A 55 5.08 -28.70 -12.45
C ARG A 55 6.42 -29.02 -13.10
N THR A 56 7.37 -28.08 -13.06
CA THR A 56 8.65 -28.19 -13.77
C THR A 56 9.81 -28.59 -12.86
N GLY A 57 9.64 -28.46 -11.55
CA GLY A 57 10.71 -28.67 -10.57
C GLY A 57 11.80 -27.60 -10.59
N ALA A 58 11.70 -26.56 -11.43
CA ALA A 58 12.66 -25.47 -11.52
C ALA A 58 12.56 -24.54 -10.30
N ARG A 59 13.67 -23.89 -9.93
CA ARG A 59 13.71 -22.89 -8.87
C ARG A 59 13.29 -21.53 -9.41
N GLU A 60 12.20 -20.98 -8.91
CA GLU A 60 11.65 -19.68 -9.33
C GLU A 60 11.73 -18.68 -8.18
N ARG A 61 12.07 -17.42 -8.50
CA ARG A 61 12.00 -16.32 -7.54
C ARG A 61 10.55 -15.93 -7.33
N VAL A 62 10.17 -15.75 -6.07
CA VAL A 62 8.84 -15.26 -5.69
C VAL A 62 8.99 -13.87 -5.09
N GLN A 63 8.03 -13.00 -5.36
CA GLN A 63 7.98 -11.65 -4.82
C GLN A 63 6.61 -11.39 -4.22
N ASP A 64 6.63 -10.84 -3.02
CA ASP A 64 5.46 -10.32 -2.34
C ASP A 64 5.04 -8.98 -2.99
N VAL A 65 3.79 -8.90 -3.44
CA VAL A 65 3.22 -7.70 -4.06
C VAL A 65 2.00 -7.26 -3.23
N PRO A 66 2.03 -6.06 -2.63
CA PRO A 66 0.95 -5.62 -1.75
C PRO A 66 -0.34 -5.37 -2.54
N VAL A 67 -1.48 -5.70 -1.91
CA VAL A 67 -2.80 -5.37 -2.44
C VAL A 67 -3.05 -3.86 -2.28
N PRO A 68 -3.41 -3.13 -3.36
CA PRO A 68 -3.73 -1.71 -3.24
C PRO A 68 -4.95 -1.48 -2.34
N VAL A 69 -4.76 -0.66 -1.31
CA VAL A 69 -5.81 -0.30 -0.34
C VAL A 69 -6.25 1.13 -0.58
N TYR A 70 -7.56 1.35 -0.62
CA TYR A 70 -8.14 2.69 -0.63
C TYR A 70 -8.54 3.10 0.80
N PHE A 71 -7.94 4.17 1.30
CA PHE A 71 -8.30 4.77 2.59
C PHE A 71 -9.31 5.90 2.36
N PRO A 72 -10.57 5.76 2.81
CA PRO A 72 -11.54 6.87 2.78
C PRO A 72 -11.18 7.93 3.84
N PRO A 73 -11.67 9.19 3.72
CA PRO A 73 -11.41 10.24 4.71
C PRO A 73 -11.81 9.88 6.15
N ALA A 74 -12.80 9.00 6.33
CA ALA A 74 -13.19 8.49 7.65
C ALA A 74 -12.10 7.63 8.32
N ALA A 75 -11.15 7.09 7.56
CA ALA A 75 -10.01 6.37 8.10
C ALA A 75 -9.03 7.30 8.81
N ASP A 76 -8.89 8.55 8.36
CA ASP A 76 -8.01 9.55 8.99
C ASP A 76 -8.59 10.07 10.32
N GLN A 77 -9.87 9.81 10.59
CA GLN A 77 -10.59 10.22 11.80
C GLN A 77 -10.71 9.11 12.85
N GLY A 78 -10.16 7.93 12.58
CA GLY A 78 -10.24 6.78 13.49
C GLY A 78 -8.99 5.90 13.45
N LEU A 79 -9.01 4.81 14.21
CA LEU A 79 -7.90 3.86 14.28
C LEU A 79 -8.30 2.56 13.58
N TRP A 80 -7.84 2.37 12.34
CA TRP A 80 -8.26 1.26 11.46
C TRP A 80 -7.23 0.11 11.38
N GLY A 81 -6.08 0.24 12.05
CA GLY A 81 -5.09 -0.84 12.12
C GLY A 81 -4.50 -1.28 10.78
N GLY A 82 -4.46 -0.39 9.78
CA GLY A 82 -3.98 -0.69 8.43
C GLY A 82 -5.04 -1.31 7.51
N GLU A 83 -6.26 -1.54 7.99
CA GLU A 83 -7.38 -1.93 7.14
C GLU A 83 -7.92 -0.78 6.29
N GLY A 84 -8.55 -1.12 5.18
CA GLY A 84 -9.17 -0.14 4.28
C GLY A 84 -10.01 -0.84 3.21
N TRP A 85 -10.46 -0.09 2.21
CA TRP A 85 -11.33 -0.66 1.18
C TRP A 85 -10.48 -1.31 0.10
N ILE A 86 -10.81 -2.56 -0.22
CA ILE A 86 -10.22 -3.26 -1.36
C ILE A 86 -11.19 -3.13 -2.52
N ARG A 87 -10.74 -2.51 -3.63
CA ARG A 87 -11.51 -2.40 -4.87
C ARG A 87 -10.90 -3.33 -5.90
N GLY A 88 -11.65 -4.35 -6.31
CA GLY A 88 -11.16 -5.33 -7.27
C GLY A 88 -12.28 -6.01 -8.03
N PHE A 89 -12.00 -7.21 -8.52
CA PHE A 89 -12.93 -8.02 -9.29
C PHE A 89 -13.00 -9.41 -8.69
N ARG A 90 -14.15 -10.07 -8.89
CA ARG A 90 -14.34 -11.49 -8.64
C ARG A 90 -14.99 -12.14 -9.85
N TYR A 91 -14.79 -13.43 -10.03
CA TYR A 91 -15.57 -14.21 -10.98
C TYR A 91 -16.81 -14.77 -10.31
N ALA A 92 -17.93 -14.82 -11.04
CA ALA A 92 -19.15 -15.46 -10.56
C ALA A 92 -18.87 -16.96 -10.28
N ARG A 93 -19.41 -17.48 -9.18
CA ARG A 93 -19.19 -18.86 -8.70
C ARG A 93 -17.70 -19.26 -8.52
N ASN A 94 -16.79 -18.29 -8.49
CA ASN A 94 -15.33 -18.48 -8.47
C ASN A 94 -14.79 -19.28 -9.68
N ASP A 95 -15.51 -19.27 -10.80
CA ASP A 95 -15.07 -19.91 -12.05
C ASP A 95 -14.51 -18.88 -13.02
N LYS A 96 -13.28 -19.07 -13.50
CA LYS A 96 -12.58 -18.16 -14.41
C LYS A 96 -13.31 -17.94 -15.74
N PHE A 97 -14.10 -18.93 -16.18
CA PHE A 97 -14.89 -18.83 -17.42
C PHE A 97 -16.22 -18.12 -17.24
N SER A 98 -16.65 -17.91 -16.00
CA SER A 98 -17.86 -17.17 -15.67
C SER A 98 -17.64 -15.65 -15.72
N THR A 99 -18.72 -14.86 -15.64
CA THR A 99 -18.66 -13.40 -15.74
C THR A 99 -17.79 -12.76 -14.64
N ARG A 100 -16.95 -11.79 -15.02
CA ARG A 100 -16.16 -10.97 -14.10
C ARG A 100 -17.00 -9.82 -13.57
N LEU A 101 -17.08 -9.69 -12.24
CA LEU A 101 -17.89 -8.70 -11.54
C LEU A 101 -17.01 -7.79 -10.66
N PRO A 102 -17.24 -6.46 -10.65
CA PRO A 102 -16.56 -5.57 -9.70
C PRO A 102 -17.03 -5.88 -8.28
N LYS A 103 -16.10 -5.88 -7.31
CA LYS A 103 -16.39 -6.07 -5.90
C LYS A 103 -15.57 -5.10 -5.07
N THR A 104 -16.23 -4.46 -4.12
CA THR A 104 -15.58 -3.71 -3.05
C THR A 104 -15.74 -4.49 -1.75
N TRP A 105 -14.63 -4.75 -1.07
CA TRP A 105 -14.61 -5.28 0.29
C TRP A 105 -14.36 -4.11 1.24
N LYS A 106 -15.24 -3.96 2.23
CA LYS A 106 -15.17 -2.90 3.25
C LYS A 106 -14.84 -3.55 4.60
N PRO A 107 -14.03 -2.90 5.44
CA PRO A 107 -13.78 -3.37 6.79
C PRO A 107 -15.02 -3.23 7.66
N GLN A 108 -15.05 -3.97 8.77
CA GLN A 108 -16.07 -3.81 9.80
C GLN A 108 -15.62 -2.75 10.80
N LEU A 109 -16.49 -1.78 11.10
CA LEU A 109 -16.17 -0.65 11.97
C LEU A 109 -17.02 -0.68 13.23
N PHE A 110 -16.44 -0.23 14.34
CA PHE A 110 -17.11 -0.15 15.63
C PHE A 110 -16.75 1.15 16.34
N GLU A 111 -17.68 1.66 17.12
CA GLU A 111 -17.44 2.74 18.07
C GLU A 111 -17.07 2.14 19.42
N ARG A 112 -15.89 2.55 19.94
CA ARG A 112 -15.30 2.06 21.18
C ARG A 112 -14.69 3.22 21.95
N GLN A 113 -14.66 3.10 23.27
CA GLN A 113 -14.04 4.06 24.17
C GLN A 113 -12.68 3.53 24.61
N PHE A 114 -11.68 4.41 24.61
CA PHE A 114 -10.31 4.09 25.02
C PHE A 114 -9.88 5.05 26.12
N TYR A 115 -9.01 4.60 27.00
CA TYR A 115 -8.37 5.40 28.03
C TYR A 115 -6.86 5.42 27.76
N SER A 116 -6.25 6.60 27.84
CA SER A 116 -4.80 6.78 27.74
C SER A 116 -4.27 7.10 29.14
N GLU A 117 -3.21 6.43 29.55
CA GLU A 117 -2.53 6.74 30.82
C GLU A 117 -1.62 7.98 30.69
N ILE A 118 -1.26 8.37 29.46
CA ILE A 118 -0.31 9.47 29.18
C ILE A 118 -1.03 10.81 28.98
N LEU A 119 -2.22 10.79 28.39
CA LEU A 119 -3.02 11.98 28.07
C LEU A 119 -4.06 12.21 29.16
#